data_AF-A0A6G0WV17-F1
#
_entry.id   AF-A0A6G0WV17-F1
#
_cell.length_a   1.000
_cell.length_b   1.000
_cell.length_c   1.000
_cell.angle_alpha   90.00
_cell.angle_beta   90.00
_cell.angle_gamma   90.00
#
_symmetry.space_group_name_H-M   'P 1'
#
loop_
_entity.id
_entity.type
_entity.pdbx_description
1 polymer ?
#
loop_
_entity_poly.entity_id
_entity_poly.type
_entity_poly.pdbx_seq_one_letter_code
_entity_poly.pdbx_strand_id
1 'polypeptide(L)'
;MASAAALSLPQDLLVKIVFLIPDWPSVTALLQALRPAYVLGPLESLWQLYFQLKWRVEHLWPRLDLTKLDAASCTHVEGIVKYYAQVTVNSKMDVAWFRQFGHPTTSIRWDGPIDALNEWKSFRITSLTNRLDYDQLVQAFQVLPYLEVFNRSNSNPRIAAIIFQFAASSSSLCHLEISNEFDLLRKNYCTITTNMAQDIIAWGRSCPVRVFQMRHFAWESPNLRDEVLRAVLNNPTLHVFNFCEEDDETLLTFEAVYDRSNRRLTLSYSGGYGSSNVEDDYLAGYLGLVRHLIATEIRELSLMLLDSVTFSKMWTAMTPLLQ
;
A
#
# COMPACT_ATOMS: atom_id res chain seq x y z
N MET A 1 34.85 -45.84 10.89
CA MET A 1 34.27 -44.61 10.31
C MET A 1 32.84 -44.52 10.79
N ALA A 2 32.54 -43.61 11.72
CA ALA A 2 31.17 -43.43 12.20
C ALA A 2 30.37 -42.73 11.10
N SER A 3 29.37 -43.42 10.56
CA SER A 3 28.36 -42.81 9.71
C SER A 3 27.62 -41.78 10.57
N ALA A 4 27.94 -40.50 10.37
CA ALA A 4 27.15 -39.43 10.97
C ALA A 4 25.73 -39.59 10.43
N ALA A 5 24.79 -39.97 11.30
CA ALA A 5 23.39 -40.01 10.96
C ALA A 5 22.99 -38.60 10.51
N ALA A 6 22.86 -38.40 9.21
CA ALA A 6 22.45 -37.12 8.66
C ALA A 6 21.06 -36.82 9.23
N LEU A 7 20.95 -35.73 9.98
CA LEU A 7 19.67 -35.22 10.48
C LEU A 7 18.80 -34.93 9.26
N SER A 8 17.88 -35.84 8.94
CA SER A 8 16.92 -35.67 7.85
C SER A 8 15.78 -34.78 8.37
N LEU A 9 15.76 -33.54 7.90
CA LEU A 9 14.66 -32.62 8.17
C LEU A 9 13.42 -33.07 7.37
N PRO A 10 12.25 -33.26 8.00
CA PRO A 10 11.01 -33.52 7.27
C PRO A 10 10.74 -32.47 6.19
N GLN A 11 10.35 -32.89 4.98
CA GLN A 11 10.19 -32.00 3.83
C GLN A 11 9.19 -30.86 4.10
N ASP A 12 8.12 -31.11 4.84
CA ASP A 12 7.13 -30.08 5.19
C ASP A 12 7.72 -28.98 6.09
N LEU A 13 8.64 -29.34 6.98
CA LEU A 13 9.35 -28.36 7.81
C LEU A 13 10.33 -27.55 6.96
N LEU A 14 11.00 -28.19 6.01
CA LEU A 14 11.90 -27.50 5.09
C LEU A 14 11.15 -26.45 4.26
N VAL A 15 9.98 -26.80 3.71
CA VAL A 15 9.13 -25.84 2.99
C VAL A 15 8.75 -24.67 3.90
N LYS A 16 8.29 -24.94 5.12
CA LYS A 16 7.93 -23.87 6.08
C LYS A 16 9.11 -22.96 6.39
N ILE A 17 10.31 -23.52 6.61
CA ILE A 17 11.52 -22.73 6.86
C ILE A 17 11.83 -21.85 5.65
N VAL A 18 11.79 -22.39 4.43
CA VAL A 18 12.05 -21.62 3.21
C VAL A 18 11.08 -20.45 3.10
N PHE A 19 9.77 -20.66 3.29
CA PHE A 19 8.74 -19.61 3.22
C PHE A 19 8.70 -18.64 4.41
N LEU A 20 9.55 -18.82 5.42
CA LEU A 20 9.79 -17.85 6.50
C LEU A 20 10.95 -16.90 6.22
N ILE A 21 11.75 -17.17 5.18
CA ILE A 21 12.90 -16.33 4.82
C ILE A 21 12.40 -15.11 4.03
N PRO A 22 12.68 -13.87 4.46
CA PRO A 22 12.10 -12.69 3.84
C PRO A 22 12.73 -12.35 2.48
N ASP A 23 14.02 -12.65 2.30
CA ASP A 23 14.79 -12.25 1.13
C ASP A 23 15.23 -13.44 0.28
N TRP A 24 15.26 -13.22 -1.03
CA TRP A 24 15.63 -14.25 -2.00
C TRP A 24 17.09 -14.73 -1.90
N PRO A 25 18.11 -13.87 -1.69
CA PRO A 25 19.49 -14.33 -1.55
C PRO A 25 19.66 -15.41 -0.48
N SER A 26 19.03 -15.22 0.67
CA SER A 26 19.03 -16.19 1.77
C SER A 26 18.33 -17.51 1.39
N VAL A 27 17.20 -17.45 0.66
CA VAL A 27 16.53 -18.64 0.12
C VAL A 27 17.44 -19.39 -0.85
N THR A 28 18.08 -18.69 -1.77
CA THR A 28 19.00 -19.31 -2.74
C THR A 28 20.19 -19.97 -2.05
N ALA A 29 20.79 -19.30 -1.07
CA ALA A 29 21.91 -19.86 -0.31
C ALA A 29 21.50 -21.15 0.42
N LEU A 30 20.30 -21.17 1.03
CA LEU A 30 19.75 -22.36 1.66
C LEU A 30 19.48 -23.48 0.64
N LEU A 31 18.78 -23.19 -0.46
CA LEU A 31 18.49 -24.18 -1.52
C LEU A 31 19.78 -24.75 -2.13
N GLN A 32 20.82 -23.93 -2.27
CA GLN A 32 22.13 -24.36 -2.75
C GLN A 32 22.85 -25.26 -1.74
N ALA A 33 22.80 -24.94 -0.44
CA ALA A 33 23.40 -25.73 0.62
C ALA A 33 22.73 -27.11 0.81
N LEU A 34 21.44 -27.20 0.48
CA LEU A 34 20.67 -28.45 0.54
C LEU A 34 20.95 -29.40 -0.63
N ARG A 35 21.76 -29.00 -1.63
CA ARG A 35 22.08 -29.88 -2.75
C ARG A 35 23.01 -31.00 -2.30
N PRO A 36 22.75 -32.25 -2.73
CA PRO A 36 22.19 -32.61 -4.05
C PRO A 36 20.65 -32.62 -4.16
N ALA A 37 20.13 -32.56 -5.39
CA ALA A 37 18.71 -32.34 -5.73
C ALA A 37 17.70 -33.29 -5.04
N TYR A 38 18.13 -34.50 -4.65
CA TYR A 38 17.26 -35.46 -3.96
C TYR A 38 16.75 -34.99 -2.59
N VAL A 39 17.32 -33.91 -2.02
CA VAL A 39 16.90 -33.35 -0.72
C VAL A 39 15.81 -32.27 -0.88
N LEU A 40 15.69 -31.62 -2.05
CA LEU A 40 14.80 -30.46 -2.20
C LEU A 40 13.31 -30.84 -2.22
N GLY A 41 12.97 -32.04 -2.69
CA GLY A 41 11.60 -32.53 -2.70
C GLY A 41 10.64 -31.53 -3.38
N PRO A 42 9.58 -31.06 -2.71
CA PRO A 42 8.65 -30.07 -3.25
C PRO A 42 9.28 -28.74 -3.68
N LEU A 43 10.46 -28.40 -3.16
CA LEU A 43 11.17 -27.15 -3.48
C LEU A 43 11.97 -27.23 -4.79
N GLU A 44 12.08 -28.42 -5.41
CA GLU A 44 12.76 -28.55 -6.69
C GLU A 44 12.11 -27.65 -7.76
N SER A 45 10.77 -27.57 -7.79
CA SER A 45 10.06 -26.67 -8.72
C SER A 45 10.40 -25.19 -8.50
N LEU A 46 10.56 -24.74 -7.24
CA LEU A 46 10.99 -23.38 -6.94
C LEU A 46 12.41 -23.12 -7.44
N TRP A 47 13.30 -24.11 -7.25
CA TRP A 47 14.68 -24.06 -7.72
C TRP A 47 14.79 -24.03 -9.25
N GLN A 48 13.97 -24.81 -9.95
CA GLN A 48 13.90 -24.79 -11.41
C GLN A 48 13.36 -23.46 -11.93
N LEU A 49 12.32 -22.91 -11.31
CA LEU A 49 11.80 -21.58 -11.66
C LEU A 49 12.85 -20.49 -11.52
N TYR A 50 13.65 -20.53 -10.45
CA TYR A 50 14.75 -19.58 -10.29
C TYR A 50 15.73 -19.62 -11.47
N PHE A 51 16.12 -20.80 -11.94
CA PHE A 51 17.02 -20.91 -13.08
C PHE A 51 16.43 -20.41 -14.39
N GLN A 52 15.13 -20.57 -14.58
CA GLN A 52 14.41 -20.09 -15.76
C GLN A 52 14.22 -18.56 -15.71
N LEU A 53 13.96 -18.01 -14.53
CA LEU A 53 13.53 -16.62 -14.31
C LEU A 53 14.61 -15.73 -13.69
N LYS A 54 15.91 -16.04 -13.83
CA LYS A 54 17.03 -15.35 -13.15
C LYS A 54 16.94 -13.82 -13.06
N TRP A 55 16.28 -13.16 -14.02
CA TRP A 55 16.13 -11.70 -14.11
C TRP A 55 14.83 -11.15 -13.51
N ARG A 56 13.98 -11.99 -12.91
CA ARG A 56 12.62 -11.68 -12.44
C ARG A 56 12.31 -12.27 -11.07
N VAL A 57 13.34 -12.43 -10.26
CA VAL A 57 13.23 -13.02 -8.91
C VAL A 57 12.26 -12.26 -8.02
N GLU A 58 12.16 -10.95 -8.19
CA GLU A 58 11.23 -10.05 -7.50
C GLU A 58 9.75 -10.41 -7.72
N HIS A 59 9.45 -11.13 -8.81
CA HIS A 59 8.12 -11.66 -9.10
C HIS A 59 7.89 -13.06 -8.52
N LEU A 60 8.93 -13.70 -8.00
CA LEU A 60 8.84 -15.04 -7.43
C LEU A 60 8.79 -14.99 -5.89
N TRP A 61 9.50 -14.06 -5.24
CA TRP A 61 9.69 -14.10 -3.79
C TRP A 61 9.55 -12.74 -3.09
N PRO A 62 8.95 -12.68 -1.88
CA PRO A 62 8.20 -13.73 -1.17
C PRO A 62 6.75 -13.86 -1.67
N ARG A 63 6.36 -13.02 -2.64
CA ARG A 63 5.03 -13.01 -3.25
C ARG A 63 5.16 -13.55 -4.66
N LEU A 64 4.28 -14.46 -5.03
CA LEU A 64 4.26 -15.03 -6.37
C LEU A 64 3.40 -14.15 -7.27
N ASP A 65 4.01 -13.57 -8.30
CA ASP A 65 3.32 -12.79 -9.32
C ASP A 65 3.13 -13.62 -10.59
N LEU A 66 1.90 -14.07 -10.80
CA LEU A 66 1.54 -14.90 -11.94
C LEU A 66 1.33 -14.08 -13.22
N THR A 67 1.31 -12.75 -13.16
CA THR A 67 0.97 -11.90 -14.31
C THR A 67 2.06 -11.90 -15.39
N LYS A 68 3.27 -12.34 -15.05
CA LYS A 68 4.47 -12.31 -15.92
C LYS A 68 4.98 -13.69 -16.33
N LEU A 69 4.25 -14.75 -15.99
CA LEU A 69 4.68 -16.12 -16.24
C LEU A 69 4.22 -16.61 -17.61
N ASP A 70 5.06 -17.44 -18.23
CA ASP A 70 4.71 -18.15 -19.46
C ASP A 70 4.17 -19.55 -19.14
N ALA A 71 3.64 -20.23 -20.17
CA ALA A 71 3.06 -21.56 -20.02
C ALA A 71 4.09 -22.60 -19.54
N ALA A 72 5.37 -22.45 -19.89
CA ALA A 72 6.43 -23.36 -19.45
C ALA A 72 6.68 -23.25 -17.94
N SER A 73 6.66 -22.02 -17.42
CA SER A 73 6.83 -21.74 -15.99
C SER A 73 5.65 -22.27 -15.17
N CYS A 74 4.42 -22.26 -15.71
CA CYS A 74 3.22 -22.72 -15.00
C CYS A 74 3.36 -24.13 -14.43
N THR A 75 3.96 -25.08 -15.17
CA THR A 75 4.17 -26.47 -14.71
C THR A 75 4.97 -26.53 -13.41
N HIS A 76 5.99 -25.67 -13.25
CA HIS A 76 6.75 -25.62 -12.01
C HIS A 76 5.94 -24.93 -10.90
N VAL A 77 5.18 -23.89 -11.25
CA VAL A 77 4.34 -23.16 -10.30
C VAL A 77 3.28 -24.06 -9.67
N GLU A 78 2.69 -24.99 -10.42
CA GLU A 78 1.71 -25.97 -9.91
C GLU A 78 2.23 -26.71 -8.67
N GLY A 79 3.53 -27.04 -8.65
CA GLY A 79 4.16 -27.74 -7.53
C GLY A 79 4.33 -26.91 -6.26
N ILE A 80 4.29 -25.57 -6.36
CA ILE A 80 4.67 -24.66 -5.27
C ILE A 80 3.64 -23.60 -4.91
N VAL A 81 2.66 -23.30 -5.77
CA VAL A 81 1.70 -22.21 -5.57
C VAL A 81 0.92 -22.34 -4.26
N LYS A 82 0.61 -23.57 -3.84
CA LYS A 82 -0.04 -23.87 -2.56
C LYS A 82 0.73 -23.44 -1.31
N TYR A 83 2.04 -23.17 -1.44
CA TYR A 83 2.86 -22.72 -0.32
C TYR A 83 2.92 -21.18 -0.20
N TYR A 84 2.48 -20.45 -1.23
CA TYR A 84 2.45 -19.00 -1.19
C TYR A 84 1.25 -18.48 -0.40
N ALA A 85 1.54 -17.66 0.60
CA ALA A 85 0.51 -16.94 1.36
C ALA A 85 -0.13 -15.82 0.56
N GLN A 86 0.60 -15.24 -0.40
CA GLN A 86 0.16 -14.11 -1.24
C GLN A 86 0.51 -14.36 -2.69
N VAL A 87 -0.47 -14.17 -3.58
CA VAL A 87 -0.31 -14.33 -5.03
C VAL A 87 -0.93 -13.12 -5.75
N THR A 88 -0.21 -12.59 -6.74
CA THR A 88 -0.75 -11.58 -7.67
C THR A 88 -1.25 -12.28 -8.92
N VAL A 89 -2.49 -12.00 -9.30
CA VAL A 89 -3.15 -12.58 -10.47
C VAL A 89 -3.76 -11.48 -11.35
N ASN A 90 -3.94 -11.78 -12.63
CA ASN A 90 -4.69 -10.95 -13.57
C ASN A 90 -5.72 -11.80 -14.33
N SER A 91 -6.48 -11.18 -15.24
CA SER A 91 -7.53 -11.86 -16.00
C SER A 91 -7.05 -12.90 -17.01
N LYS A 92 -5.74 -13.04 -17.25
CA LYS A 92 -5.22 -14.07 -18.15
C LYS A 92 -5.04 -15.42 -17.46
N MET A 93 -5.11 -15.45 -16.12
CA MET A 93 -4.97 -16.67 -15.34
C MET A 93 -6.25 -17.47 -15.35
N ASP A 94 -6.14 -18.78 -15.57
CA ASP A 94 -7.27 -19.70 -15.51
C ASP A 94 -7.71 -19.90 -14.05
N VAL A 95 -8.95 -19.55 -13.76
CA VAL A 95 -9.59 -19.68 -12.45
C VAL A 95 -9.68 -21.13 -12.00
N ALA A 96 -9.94 -22.05 -12.93
CA ALA A 96 -10.03 -23.47 -12.65
C ALA A 96 -8.65 -24.03 -12.27
N TRP A 97 -7.60 -23.61 -13.00
CA TRP A 97 -6.22 -23.94 -12.66
C TRP A 97 -5.84 -23.43 -11.27
N PHE A 98 -6.14 -22.16 -10.94
CA PHE A 98 -5.82 -21.63 -9.62
C PHE A 98 -6.63 -22.32 -8.51
N ARG A 99 -7.89 -22.69 -8.76
CA ARG A 99 -8.71 -23.48 -7.83
C ARG A 99 -8.12 -24.87 -7.56
N GLN A 100 -7.51 -25.48 -8.56
CA GLN A 100 -6.92 -26.82 -8.46
C GLN A 100 -5.61 -26.82 -7.67
N PHE A 101 -4.74 -25.85 -7.91
CA PHE A 101 -3.37 -25.86 -7.37
C PHE A 101 -3.14 -24.87 -6.23
N GLY A 102 -3.87 -23.75 -6.19
CA GLY A 102 -3.75 -22.71 -5.17
C GLY A 102 -4.28 -23.14 -3.80
N HIS A 103 -3.74 -22.58 -2.73
CA HIS A 103 -4.26 -22.86 -1.38
C HIS A 103 -5.54 -22.04 -1.12
N PRO A 104 -6.59 -22.62 -0.50
CA PRO A 104 -7.85 -21.91 -0.25
C PRO A 104 -7.72 -20.63 0.59
N THR A 105 -6.68 -20.54 1.44
CA THR A 105 -6.42 -19.38 2.30
C THR A 105 -5.42 -18.38 1.69
N THR A 106 -4.94 -18.62 0.46
CA THR A 106 -4.03 -17.69 -0.22
C THR A 106 -4.73 -16.35 -0.42
N SER A 107 -4.05 -15.28 -0.03
CA SER A 107 -4.52 -13.91 -0.24
C SER A 107 -4.18 -13.48 -1.66
N ILE A 108 -5.16 -12.94 -2.37
CA ILE A 108 -5.01 -12.55 -3.77
C ILE A 108 -4.85 -11.04 -3.89
N ARG A 109 -3.83 -10.62 -4.64
CA ARG A 109 -3.72 -9.29 -5.21
C ARG A 109 -4.23 -9.32 -6.66
N TRP A 110 -5.27 -8.54 -6.93
CA TRP A 110 -5.90 -8.48 -8.25
C TRP A 110 -5.35 -7.31 -9.08
N ASP A 111 -4.88 -7.64 -10.28
CA ASP A 111 -4.37 -6.71 -11.30
C ASP A 111 -5.00 -7.02 -12.69
N GLY A 112 -6.33 -7.12 -12.73
CA GLY A 112 -7.09 -7.43 -13.95
C GLY A 112 -8.33 -6.56 -14.15
N PRO A 113 -8.98 -6.62 -15.33
CA PRO A 113 -10.29 -6.01 -15.59
C PRO A 113 -11.38 -6.56 -14.66
N ILE A 114 -12.44 -5.78 -14.43
CA ILE A 114 -13.51 -6.15 -13.50
C ILE A 114 -14.36 -7.33 -13.98
N ASP A 115 -14.53 -7.49 -15.29
CA ASP A 115 -15.45 -8.50 -15.84
C ASP A 115 -15.02 -9.91 -15.43
N ALA A 116 -13.71 -10.13 -15.34
CA ALA A 116 -13.13 -11.38 -14.85
C ALA A 116 -13.20 -11.52 -13.32
N LEU A 117 -13.31 -10.42 -12.55
CA LEU A 117 -13.32 -10.46 -11.08
C LEU A 117 -14.47 -11.32 -10.54
N ASN A 118 -15.60 -11.36 -11.24
CA ASN A 118 -16.76 -12.17 -10.85
C ASN A 118 -16.45 -13.67 -10.77
N GLU A 119 -15.51 -14.17 -11.59
CA GLU A 119 -15.08 -15.57 -11.54
C GLU A 119 -14.15 -15.82 -10.33
N TRP A 120 -13.47 -14.77 -9.88
CA TRP A 120 -12.52 -14.81 -8.76
C TRP A 120 -13.13 -14.48 -7.40
N LYS A 121 -14.40 -14.08 -7.34
CA LYS A 121 -15.08 -13.70 -6.07
C LYS A 121 -15.15 -14.81 -5.03
N SER A 122 -14.95 -16.08 -5.42
CA SER A 122 -14.86 -17.21 -4.48
C SER A 122 -13.56 -17.24 -3.70
N PHE A 123 -12.55 -16.47 -4.12
CA PHE A 123 -11.25 -16.40 -3.47
C PHE A 123 -11.14 -15.17 -2.56
N ARG A 124 -10.16 -15.20 -1.66
CA ARG A 124 -9.87 -14.11 -0.74
C ARG A 124 -9.04 -13.02 -1.42
N ILE A 125 -9.70 -12.15 -2.18
CA ILE A 125 -9.06 -10.97 -2.78
C ILE A 125 -8.88 -9.91 -1.70
N THR A 126 -7.64 -9.72 -1.26
CA THR A 126 -7.28 -8.78 -0.19
C THR A 126 -6.65 -7.51 -0.70
N SER A 127 -6.17 -7.47 -1.94
CA SER A 127 -5.56 -6.29 -2.52
C SER A 127 -6.05 -6.02 -3.93
N LEU A 128 -6.40 -4.77 -4.20
CA LEU A 128 -6.80 -4.29 -5.52
C LEU A 128 -5.98 -3.06 -5.86
N THR A 129 -5.25 -3.13 -6.98
CA THR A 129 -4.55 -1.97 -7.57
C THR A 129 -5.13 -1.81 -8.97
N ASN A 130 -5.92 -0.76 -9.23
CA ASN A 130 -6.65 -0.74 -10.50
C ASN A 130 -7.01 0.66 -11.00
N ARG A 131 -7.17 0.74 -12.33
CA ARG A 131 -7.64 1.88 -13.12
C ARG A 131 -9.09 1.70 -13.57
N LEU A 132 -9.90 0.99 -12.78
CA LEU A 132 -11.32 0.77 -13.06
C LEU A 132 -12.05 2.10 -13.27
N ASP A 133 -13.05 2.16 -14.14
CA ASP A 133 -13.95 3.31 -14.17
C ASP A 133 -14.90 3.31 -12.97
N TYR A 134 -15.81 4.30 -12.93
CA TYR A 134 -16.77 4.44 -11.85
C TYR A 134 -17.70 3.22 -11.70
N ASP A 135 -18.32 2.76 -12.79
CA ASP A 135 -19.32 1.70 -12.74
C ASP A 135 -18.67 0.36 -12.38
N GLN A 136 -17.45 0.14 -12.87
CA GLN A 136 -16.64 -1.02 -12.53
C GLN A 136 -16.24 -1.03 -11.04
N LEU A 137 -15.92 0.12 -10.44
CA LEU A 137 -15.64 0.21 -9.00
C LEU A 137 -16.86 -0.11 -8.15
N VAL A 138 -18.04 0.42 -8.51
CA VAL A 138 -19.31 0.10 -7.83
C VAL A 138 -19.49 -1.43 -7.79
N GLN A 139 -19.31 -2.10 -8.92
CA GLN A 139 -19.45 -3.56 -9.03
C GLN A 139 -18.38 -4.29 -8.23
N ALA A 140 -17.12 -3.84 -8.28
CA ALA A 140 -16.02 -4.43 -7.52
C ALA A 140 -16.29 -4.45 -6.03
N PHE A 141 -16.72 -3.32 -5.47
CA PHE A 141 -16.94 -3.19 -4.03
C PHE A 141 -18.08 -4.06 -3.50
N GLN A 142 -19.02 -4.47 -4.36
CA GLN A 142 -20.09 -5.40 -3.98
C GLN A 142 -19.61 -6.86 -3.83
N VAL A 143 -18.49 -7.23 -4.47
CA VAL A 143 -18.01 -8.63 -4.53
C VAL A 143 -16.70 -8.85 -3.78
N LEU A 144 -16.17 -7.82 -3.11
CA LEU A 144 -14.86 -7.84 -2.42
C LEU A 144 -14.99 -7.66 -0.89
N PRO A 145 -15.61 -8.60 -0.17
CA PRO A 145 -15.82 -8.47 1.28
C PRO A 145 -14.54 -8.57 2.12
N TYR A 146 -13.44 -9.04 1.53
CA TYR A 146 -12.16 -9.22 2.21
C TYR A 146 -11.09 -8.22 1.77
N LEU A 147 -11.48 -7.13 1.09
CA LEU A 147 -10.54 -6.15 0.59
C LEU A 147 -9.87 -5.43 1.76
N GLU A 148 -8.56 -5.63 1.93
CA GLU A 148 -7.75 -5.04 2.99
C GLU A 148 -6.94 -3.84 2.46
N VAL A 149 -6.50 -3.91 1.20
CA VAL A 149 -5.63 -2.94 0.54
C VAL A 149 -6.27 -2.46 -0.76
N PHE A 150 -6.51 -1.16 -0.86
CA PHE A 150 -6.94 -0.52 -2.10
C PHE A 150 -5.96 0.60 -2.48
N ASN A 151 -5.39 0.51 -3.68
CA ASN A 151 -4.54 1.54 -4.25
C ASN A 151 -5.12 2.00 -5.59
N ARG A 152 -5.27 3.33 -5.72
CA ARG A 152 -5.69 3.97 -6.96
C ARG A 152 -4.96 5.28 -7.21
N SER A 153 -4.40 5.40 -8.41
CA SER A 153 -3.96 6.67 -8.97
C SER A 153 -5.01 7.28 -9.91
N ASN A 154 -4.94 8.60 -10.11
CA ASN A 154 -5.82 9.36 -11.02
C ASN A 154 -7.30 9.30 -10.66
N SER A 155 -7.63 9.62 -9.41
CA SER A 155 -9.02 9.66 -8.93
C SER A 155 -9.65 11.03 -9.16
N ASN A 156 -10.72 11.07 -9.96
CA ASN A 156 -11.59 12.26 -10.05
C ASN A 156 -12.57 12.32 -8.85
N PRO A 157 -13.29 13.44 -8.63
CA PRO A 157 -14.21 13.59 -7.50
C PRO A 157 -15.26 12.49 -7.36
N ARG A 158 -15.85 12.06 -8.48
CA ARG A 158 -16.90 11.03 -8.45
C ARG A 158 -16.33 9.68 -8.01
N ILE A 159 -15.11 9.36 -8.41
CA ILE A 159 -14.42 8.13 -8.04
C ILE A 159 -13.91 8.19 -6.59
N ALA A 160 -13.36 9.33 -6.16
CA ALA A 160 -12.97 9.53 -4.77
C ALA A 160 -14.17 9.35 -3.81
N ALA A 161 -15.33 9.93 -4.16
CA ALA A 161 -16.56 9.80 -3.38
C ALA A 161 -16.92 8.34 -3.10
N ILE A 162 -16.96 7.49 -4.15
CA ILE A 162 -17.35 6.09 -3.97
C ILE A 162 -16.28 5.28 -3.22
N ILE A 163 -15.00 5.61 -3.36
CA ILE A 163 -13.92 4.96 -2.61
C ILE A 163 -14.07 5.26 -1.12
N PHE A 164 -14.31 6.52 -0.74
CA PHE A 164 -14.49 6.89 0.67
C PHE A 164 -15.78 6.31 1.23
N GLN A 165 -16.88 6.34 0.48
CA GLN A 165 -18.13 5.68 0.87
C GLN A 165 -17.93 4.18 1.12
N PHE A 166 -17.21 3.49 0.22
CA PHE A 166 -16.85 2.09 0.41
C PHE A 166 -16.00 1.91 1.67
N ALA A 167 -14.96 2.71 1.85
CA ALA A 167 -14.09 2.64 3.03
C ALA A 167 -14.89 2.78 4.33
N ALA A 168 -15.81 3.74 4.41
CA ALA A 168 -16.68 3.96 5.56
C ALA A 168 -17.57 2.75 5.88
N SER A 169 -18.00 2.01 4.86
CA SER A 169 -18.84 0.81 5.01
C SER A 169 -18.05 -0.50 5.15
N SER A 170 -16.76 -0.51 4.80
CA SER A 170 -15.93 -1.70 4.83
C SER A 170 -15.55 -2.05 6.26
N SER A 171 -15.50 -3.34 6.60
CA SER A 171 -14.96 -3.83 7.86
C SER A 171 -13.53 -4.38 7.76
N SER A 172 -13.00 -4.51 6.54
CA SER A 172 -11.71 -5.14 6.27
C SER A 172 -10.66 -4.16 5.76
N LEU A 173 -11.07 -3.06 5.13
CA LEU A 173 -10.15 -2.11 4.52
C LEU A 173 -9.33 -1.41 5.60
N CYS A 174 -8.01 -1.64 5.57
CA CYS A 174 -7.05 -1.07 6.51
C CYS A 174 -5.93 -0.29 5.81
N HIS A 175 -5.85 -0.37 4.49
CA HIS A 175 -4.84 0.30 3.68
C HIS A 175 -5.53 0.94 2.49
N LEU A 176 -5.54 2.28 2.47
CA LEU A 176 -6.06 3.07 1.38
C LEU A 176 -5.00 4.03 0.86
N GLU A 177 -4.66 3.91 -0.42
CA GLU A 177 -3.81 4.85 -1.15
C GLU A 177 -4.60 5.41 -2.32
N ILE A 178 -4.83 6.72 -2.31
CA ILE A 178 -5.54 7.41 -3.38
C ILE A 178 -4.74 8.64 -3.81
N SER A 179 -4.47 8.75 -5.11
CA SER A 179 -3.88 9.97 -5.68
C SER A 179 -4.79 10.55 -6.76
N ASN A 180 -4.82 11.87 -6.84
CA ASN A 180 -5.43 12.61 -7.93
C ASN A 180 -4.34 13.25 -8.79
N GLU A 181 -3.60 12.42 -9.52
CA GLU A 181 -2.63 12.87 -10.52
C GLU A 181 -3.29 13.35 -11.83
N PHE A 182 -4.62 13.47 -11.85
CA PHE A 182 -5.36 13.84 -13.05
C PHE A 182 -5.14 15.32 -13.37
N ASP A 183 -4.43 15.55 -14.47
CA ASP A 183 -4.33 16.85 -15.14
C ASP A 183 -3.82 17.99 -14.25
N LEU A 184 -2.63 17.78 -13.64
CA LEU A 184 -1.87 18.83 -12.92
C LEU A 184 -1.73 20.12 -13.75
N LEU A 185 -1.81 20.03 -15.09
CA LEU A 185 -1.73 21.17 -15.99
C LEU A 185 -3.02 21.99 -16.03
N ARG A 186 -4.20 21.38 -15.83
CA ARG A 186 -5.49 22.08 -15.85
C ARG A 186 -5.98 22.53 -14.48
N LYS A 187 -5.20 22.30 -13.41
CA LYS A 187 -5.55 22.72 -12.03
C LYS A 187 -6.93 22.22 -11.59
N ASN A 188 -7.37 21.06 -12.07
CA ASN A 188 -8.68 20.53 -11.72
C ASN A 188 -8.54 19.48 -10.60
N TYR A 189 -8.14 19.97 -9.43
CA TYR A 189 -7.94 19.10 -8.28
C TYR A 189 -9.27 18.58 -7.77
N CYS A 190 -9.25 17.35 -7.25
CA CYS A 190 -10.40 16.80 -6.56
C CYS A 190 -10.54 17.49 -5.20
N THR A 191 -11.55 18.34 -5.06
CA THR A 191 -11.92 18.92 -3.76
C THR A 191 -12.65 17.90 -2.89
N ILE A 192 -12.11 17.62 -1.70
CA ILE A 192 -12.77 16.81 -0.67
C ILE A 192 -13.96 17.59 -0.13
N THR A 193 -15.14 17.08 -0.43
CA THR A 193 -16.42 17.61 0.07
C THR A 193 -16.67 17.20 1.50
N THR A 194 -17.59 17.89 2.16
CA THR A 194 -18.09 17.55 3.50
C THR A 194 -18.51 16.08 3.63
N ASN A 195 -19.21 15.51 2.64
CA ASN A 195 -19.66 14.11 2.69
C ASN A 195 -18.48 13.13 2.63
N MET A 196 -17.51 13.39 1.73
CA MET A 196 -16.29 12.58 1.64
C MET A 196 -15.49 12.62 2.95
N ALA A 197 -15.36 13.80 3.56
CA ALA A 197 -14.69 13.96 4.85
C ALA A 197 -15.39 13.14 5.96
N GLN A 198 -16.72 13.16 6.00
CA GLN A 198 -17.50 12.35 6.94
C GLN A 198 -17.27 10.84 6.73
N ASP A 199 -17.21 10.39 5.49
CA ASP A 199 -16.91 8.99 5.16
C ASP A 199 -15.50 8.58 5.61
N ILE A 200 -14.49 9.44 5.39
CA ILE A 200 -13.12 9.18 5.87
C ILE A 200 -13.07 9.13 7.40
N ILE A 201 -13.75 10.05 8.08
CA ILE A 201 -13.84 10.07 9.55
C ILE A 201 -14.52 8.81 10.08
N ALA A 202 -15.61 8.38 9.43
CA ALA A 202 -16.31 7.15 9.79
C ALA A 202 -15.40 5.93 9.67
N TRP A 203 -14.70 5.79 8.53
CA TRP A 203 -13.72 4.73 8.31
C TRP A 203 -12.60 4.73 9.36
N GLY A 204 -12.02 5.91 9.64
CA GLY A 204 -10.96 6.07 10.65
C GLY A 204 -11.38 5.68 12.06
N ARG A 205 -12.69 5.71 12.36
CA ARG A 205 -13.26 5.30 13.65
C ARG A 205 -13.69 3.83 13.70
N SER A 206 -14.13 3.26 12.58
CA SER A 206 -14.68 1.90 12.52
C SER A 206 -13.64 0.82 12.22
N CYS A 207 -12.54 1.17 11.55
CA CYS A 207 -11.58 0.21 11.02
C CYS A 207 -10.19 0.37 11.61
N PRO A 208 -9.39 -0.72 11.65
CA PRO A 208 -7.98 -0.64 12.04
C PRO A 208 -7.15 -0.08 10.88
N VAL A 209 -7.26 1.22 10.62
CA VAL A 209 -6.49 1.91 9.58
C VAL A 209 -5.01 1.78 9.88
N ARG A 210 -4.25 1.21 8.95
CA ARG A 210 -2.80 1.01 9.01
C ARG A 210 -2.07 1.95 8.08
N VAL A 211 -2.60 2.13 6.87
CA VAL A 211 -2.03 3.03 5.87
C VAL A 211 -3.15 3.89 5.30
N PHE A 212 -2.97 5.20 5.39
CA PHE A 212 -3.81 6.16 4.69
C PHE A 212 -2.92 7.13 3.92
N GLN A 213 -2.99 7.07 2.60
CA GLN A 213 -2.29 8.01 1.74
C GLN A 213 -3.29 8.71 0.83
N MET A 214 -3.26 10.03 0.85
CA MET A 214 -4.09 10.88 0.01
C MET A 214 -3.22 11.98 -0.60
N ARG A 215 -3.13 12.01 -1.94
CA ARG A 215 -2.25 12.94 -2.65
C ARG A 215 -2.98 13.76 -3.71
N HIS A 216 -2.65 15.05 -3.79
CA HIS A 216 -3.16 16.00 -4.78
C HIS A 216 -4.68 16.25 -4.68
N PHE A 217 -5.17 16.34 -3.44
CA PHE A 217 -6.57 16.68 -3.15
C PHE A 217 -6.63 18.07 -2.51
N ALA A 218 -7.59 18.88 -2.96
CA ALA A 218 -7.96 20.13 -2.32
C ALA A 218 -9.04 19.89 -1.25
N TRP A 219 -9.31 20.87 -0.39
CA TRP A 219 -10.34 20.77 0.63
C TRP A 219 -11.39 21.85 0.47
N GLU A 220 -12.66 21.48 0.67
CA GLU A 220 -13.77 22.45 0.66
C GLU A 220 -13.62 23.47 1.81
N SER A 221 -13.06 23.06 2.95
CA SER A 221 -12.64 23.97 4.01
C SER A 221 -11.49 23.41 4.86
N PRO A 222 -10.66 24.29 5.47
CA PRO A 222 -9.61 23.87 6.40
C PRO A 222 -10.12 23.11 7.62
N ASN A 223 -11.32 23.44 8.11
CA ASN A 223 -11.92 22.77 9.26
C ASN A 223 -12.19 21.27 8.98
N LEU A 224 -12.68 20.95 7.78
CA LEU A 224 -12.91 19.56 7.38
C LEU A 224 -11.60 18.76 7.32
N ARG A 225 -10.55 19.39 6.79
CA ARG A 225 -9.20 18.81 6.77
C ARG A 225 -8.76 18.45 8.19
N ASP A 226 -8.84 19.40 9.11
CA ASP A 226 -8.39 19.22 10.49
C ASP A 226 -9.21 18.14 11.23
N GLU A 227 -10.51 18.03 10.96
CA GLU A 227 -11.35 16.95 11.49
C GLU A 227 -10.96 15.57 10.96
N VAL A 228 -10.71 15.44 9.66
CA VAL A 228 -10.24 14.19 9.05
C VAL A 228 -8.88 13.80 9.60
N LEU A 229 -7.93 14.75 9.64
CA LEU A 229 -6.59 14.53 10.19
C LEU A 229 -6.68 14.03 11.63
N ARG A 230 -7.47 14.69 12.47
CA ARG A 230 -7.69 14.27 13.85
C ARG A 230 -8.29 12.86 13.92
N ALA A 231 -9.29 12.54 13.10
CA ALA A 231 -9.92 11.23 13.12
C ALA A 231 -8.96 10.10 12.73
N VAL A 232 -8.19 10.28 11.66
CA VAL A 232 -7.24 9.27 11.18
C VAL A 232 -6.06 9.12 12.13
N LEU A 233 -5.47 10.22 12.59
CA LEU A 233 -4.29 10.19 13.46
C LEU A 233 -4.57 9.61 14.85
N ASN A 234 -5.80 9.73 15.34
CA ASN A 234 -6.22 9.08 16.58
C ASN A 234 -6.45 7.57 16.42
N ASN A 235 -6.32 7.01 15.21
CA ASN A 235 -6.43 5.57 15.00
C ASN A 235 -5.20 4.84 15.58
N PRO A 236 -5.38 3.90 16.54
CA PRO A 236 -4.26 3.26 17.22
C PRO A 236 -3.44 2.32 16.33
N THR A 237 -3.98 1.88 15.19
CA THR A 237 -3.28 0.96 14.28
C THR A 237 -2.57 1.68 13.14
N LEU A 238 -2.66 3.02 13.07
CA LEU A 238 -2.07 3.79 11.98
C LEU A 238 -0.54 3.68 12.02
N HIS A 239 0.04 3.15 10.95
CA HIS A 239 1.48 3.04 10.77
C HIS A 239 2.02 4.09 9.82
N VAL A 240 1.32 4.30 8.70
CA VAL A 240 1.72 5.24 7.66
C VAL A 240 0.59 6.18 7.37
N PHE A 241 0.86 7.46 7.47
CA PHE A 241 -0.01 8.52 7.00
C PHE A 241 0.78 9.41 6.04
N ASN A 242 0.33 9.49 4.79
CA ASN A 242 0.91 10.39 3.80
C ASN A 242 -0.20 11.31 3.29
N PHE A 243 -0.02 12.60 3.50
CA PHE A 243 -0.95 13.60 3.04
C PHE A 243 -0.20 14.60 2.19
N CYS A 244 -0.61 14.71 0.93
CA CYS A 244 -0.08 15.65 -0.02
C CYS A 244 -1.20 16.57 -0.52
N GLU A 245 -1.16 17.84 -0.10
CA GLU A 245 -2.08 18.90 -0.52
C GLU A 245 -1.40 19.73 -1.60
N GLU A 246 -2.18 20.13 -2.59
CA GLU A 246 -1.74 21.08 -3.61
C GLU A 246 -2.69 22.27 -3.59
N ASP A 247 -2.11 23.46 -3.65
CA ASP A 247 -2.85 24.72 -3.66
C ASP A 247 -3.05 25.19 -5.11
N ASP A 248 -4.31 25.36 -5.49
CA ASP A 248 -4.76 25.78 -6.83
C ASP A 248 -4.17 27.15 -7.27
N GLU A 249 -4.01 28.07 -6.31
CA GLU A 249 -3.53 29.43 -6.54
C GLU A 249 -2.01 29.47 -6.66
N THR A 250 -1.31 28.77 -5.77
CA THR A 250 0.14 28.93 -5.58
C THR A 250 0.98 27.80 -6.19
N LEU A 251 0.38 26.69 -6.63
CA LEU A 251 1.08 25.47 -7.07
C LEU A 251 2.05 24.93 -6.02
N LEU A 252 1.77 25.22 -4.75
CA LEU A 252 2.55 24.72 -3.64
C LEU A 252 2.09 23.31 -3.33
N THR A 253 3.04 22.39 -3.30
CA THR A 253 2.81 21.02 -2.83
C THR A 253 3.40 20.89 -1.44
N PHE A 254 2.56 20.49 -0.50
CA PHE A 254 2.96 20.15 0.86
C PHE A 254 2.75 18.66 1.05
N GLU A 255 3.79 17.95 1.48
CA GLU A 255 3.70 16.53 1.79
C GLU A 255 4.08 16.30 3.26
N ALA A 256 3.19 15.66 4.01
CA ALA A 256 3.41 15.22 5.37
C ALA A 256 3.40 13.69 5.41
N VAL A 257 4.53 13.09 5.78
CA VAL A 257 4.67 11.64 5.93
C VAL A 257 4.94 11.30 7.39
N TYR A 258 3.94 10.72 8.05
CA TYR A 258 4.06 10.19 9.39
C TYR A 258 4.24 8.68 9.35
N ASP A 259 5.33 8.21 9.95
CA ASP A 259 5.63 6.80 10.19
C ASP A 259 5.67 6.55 11.70
N ARG A 260 4.61 5.94 12.21
CA ARG A 260 4.48 5.65 13.65
C ARG A 260 5.50 4.64 14.14
N SER A 261 5.86 3.66 13.30
CA SER A 261 6.81 2.60 13.67
C SER A 261 8.18 3.20 13.97
N ASN A 262 8.57 4.21 13.19
CA ASN A 262 9.79 4.97 13.39
C ASN A 262 9.59 6.24 14.23
N ARG A 263 8.36 6.54 14.68
CA ARG A 263 7.95 7.78 15.36
C ARG A 263 8.47 9.04 14.66
N ARG A 264 8.46 9.00 13.33
CA ARG A 264 9.05 9.99 12.45
C ARG A 264 7.97 10.74 11.70
N LEU A 265 8.03 12.06 11.74
CA LEU A 265 7.26 12.93 10.84
C LEU A 265 8.24 13.59 9.87
N THR A 266 8.03 13.39 8.58
CA THR A 266 8.72 14.09 7.51
C THR A 266 7.76 15.12 6.92
N LEU A 267 8.19 16.38 6.91
CA LEU A 267 7.49 17.45 6.19
C LEU A 267 8.35 17.86 5.00
N SER A 268 7.77 17.75 3.80
CA SER A 268 8.33 18.23 2.55
C SER A 268 7.46 19.34 1.98
N TYR A 269 8.12 20.34 1.41
CA TYR A 269 7.49 21.45 0.72
C TYR A 269 8.20 21.68 -0.61
N SER A 270 7.43 21.78 -1.69
CA SER A 270 7.92 22.13 -3.01
C SER A 270 7.00 23.15 -3.66
N GLY A 271 7.56 24.23 -4.18
CA GLY A 271 6.81 25.36 -4.71
C GLY A 271 7.61 26.20 -5.72
N GLY A 272 6.90 26.80 -6.68
CA GLY A 272 7.48 27.76 -7.61
C GLY A 272 7.65 29.15 -6.97
N TYR A 273 8.81 29.79 -7.19
CA TYR A 273 9.10 31.15 -6.73
C TYR A 273 8.02 32.14 -7.20
N GLY A 274 7.23 32.77 -6.29
CA GLY A 274 6.29 33.78 -6.75
C GLY A 274 5.49 34.65 -5.76
N SER A 275 5.13 34.20 -4.55
CA SER A 275 4.20 34.99 -3.70
C SER A 275 4.45 34.82 -2.20
N SER A 276 4.81 35.92 -1.51
CA SER A 276 5.22 35.91 -0.09
C SER A 276 4.07 35.92 0.92
N ASN A 277 2.84 36.22 0.51
CA ASN A 277 1.72 36.50 1.43
C ASN A 277 0.78 35.31 1.64
N VAL A 278 0.75 34.33 0.72
CA VAL A 278 -0.12 33.14 0.85
C VAL A 278 0.51 32.09 1.77
N GLU A 279 1.81 32.19 2.03
CA GLU A 279 2.55 31.21 2.85
C GLU A 279 2.08 31.15 4.32
N ASP A 280 1.65 32.27 4.91
CA ASP A 280 1.47 32.36 6.37
C ASP A 280 0.20 31.64 6.88
N ASP A 281 -0.93 31.75 6.16
CA ASP A 281 -2.20 31.09 6.55
C ASP A 281 -2.12 29.56 6.36
N TYR A 282 -1.45 29.10 5.30
CA TYR A 282 -1.20 27.68 5.07
C TYR A 282 -0.26 27.12 6.15
N LEU A 283 0.86 27.79 6.42
CA LEU A 283 1.75 27.39 7.51
C LEU A 283 0.99 27.25 8.83
N ALA A 284 0.09 28.17 9.15
CA ALA A 284 -0.67 28.13 10.41
C ALA A 284 -1.54 26.86 10.55
N GLY A 285 -2.26 26.48 9.50
CA GLY A 285 -3.05 25.24 9.49
C GLY A 285 -2.18 23.98 9.65
N TYR A 286 -1.05 23.93 8.95
CA TYR A 286 -0.08 22.83 9.07
C TYR A 286 0.61 22.77 10.42
N LEU A 287 0.92 23.91 11.02
CA LEU A 287 1.41 23.97 12.39
C LEU A 287 0.35 23.41 13.35
N GLY A 288 -0.94 23.56 13.06
CA GLY A 288 -2.02 22.87 13.78
C GLY A 288 -1.91 21.34 13.70
N LEU A 289 -1.71 20.78 12.51
CA LEU A 289 -1.47 19.34 12.31
C LEU A 289 -0.22 18.87 13.06
N VAL A 290 0.88 19.61 12.92
CA VAL A 290 2.16 19.29 13.57
C VAL A 290 2.03 19.37 15.10
N ARG A 291 1.33 20.37 15.63
CA ARG A 291 0.99 20.48 17.06
C ARG A 291 0.24 19.25 17.54
N HIS A 292 -0.78 18.83 16.81
CA HIS A 292 -1.58 17.66 17.18
C HIS A 292 -0.71 16.40 17.22
N LEU A 293 0.11 16.19 16.20
CA LEU A 293 1.00 15.04 16.08
C LEU A 293 2.10 15.02 17.15
N ILE A 294 2.76 16.16 17.41
CA ILE A 294 3.77 16.32 18.47
C ILE A 294 3.15 16.01 19.83
N ALA A 295 1.95 16.54 20.11
CA ALA A 295 1.27 16.31 21.38
C ALA A 295 0.94 14.83 21.64
N THR A 296 0.75 14.03 20.58
CA THR A 296 0.33 12.64 20.73
C THR A 296 1.48 11.65 20.91
N GLU A 297 2.60 11.70 20.18
CA GLU A 297 3.58 10.59 20.25
C GLU A 297 4.96 10.75 19.54
N ILE A 298 5.27 11.90 18.91
CA ILE A 298 6.47 12.04 18.06
C ILE A 298 7.76 12.12 18.89
N ARG A 299 8.79 11.37 18.47
CA ARG A 299 10.16 11.48 19.01
C ARG A 299 11.13 12.15 18.05
N GLU A 300 10.90 12.01 16.74
CA GLU A 300 11.79 12.52 15.72
C GLU A 300 11.01 13.31 14.67
N LEU A 301 11.42 14.55 14.45
CA LEU A 301 10.91 15.42 13.41
C LEU A 301 12.01 15.64 12.38
N SER A 302 11.76 15.20 11.14
CA SER A 302 12.62 15.49 10.00
C SER A 302 11.97 16.59 9.15
N LEU A 303 12.64 17.73 9.01
CA LEU A 303 12.24 18.77 8.07
C LEU A 303 13.12 18.65 6.82
N MET A 304 12.52 18.25 5.69
CA MET A 304 13.19 18.28 4.39
C MET A 304 12.64 19.44 3.60
N LEU A 305 13.30 20.60 3.70
CA LEU A 305 12.89 21.81 3.00
C LEU A 305 13.86 22.11 1.86
N LEU A 306 13.30 22.34 0.67
CA LEU A 306 14.05 22.63 -0.56
C LEU A 306 14.51 24.09 -0.63
N ASP A 307 13.99 24.98 0.23
CA ASP A 307 14.39 26.38 0.34
C ASP A 307 14.66 26.82 1.80
N SER A 308 15.73 27.59 1.96
CA SER A 308 16.27 28.08 3.23
C SER A 308 15.37 29.13 3.91
N VAL A 309 14.62 29.93 3.15
CA VAL A 309 13.75 30.98 3.72
C VAL A 309 12.52 30.35 4.35
N THR A 310 11.89 29.42 3.65
CA THR A 310 10.75 28.64 4.16
C THR A 310 11.15 27.84 5.41
N PHE A 311 12.36 27.27 5.43
CA PHE A 311 12.91 26.60 6.61
C PHE A 311 13.01 27.52 7.82
N SER A 312 13.52 28.73 7.65
CA SER A 312 13.64 29.70 8.76
C SER A 312 12.28 30.06 9.36
N LYS A 313 11.26 30.30 8.52
CA LYS A 313 9.89 30.60 8.97
C LYS A 313 9.26 29.42 9.72
N MET A 314 9.28 28.22 9.13
CA MET A 314 8.76 27.01 9.78
C MET A 314 9.48 26.73 11.09
N TRP A 315 10.82 26.78 11.10
CA TRP A 315 11.61 26.53 12.30
C TRP A 315 11.27 27.52 13.42
N THR A 316 11.16 28.81 13.09
CA THR A 316 10.79 29.86 14.07
C THR A 316 9.40 29.60 14.66
N ALA A 317 8.42 29.22 13.83
CA ALA A 317 7.07 28.93 14.30
C ALA A 317 6.96 27.61 15.10
N MET A 318 7.83 26.64 14.80
CA MET A 318 7.86 25.33 15.46
C MET A 318 8.67 25.31 16.76
N THR A 319 9.68 26.18 16.89
CA THR A 319 10.58 26.20 18.06
C THR A 319 9.84 26.24 19.40
N PRO A 320 8.80 27.09 19.60
CA PRO A 320 8.05 27.11 20.86
C PRO A 320 7.21 25.85 21.12
N LEU A 321 6.96 25.04 20.10
CA LEU A 321 6.15 23.81 20.19
C LEU A 321 6.98 22.57 20.50
N LEU A 322 8.30 22.68 20.34
CA LEU A 322 9.25 21.61 20.62
C LEU A 322 9.88 21.75 22.02
N GLN A 323 9.62 22.85 22.74
CA GLN A 323 10.08 23.13 24.12
C GLN A 323 9.04 22.66 25.15
#